data_AF-A0A2M7LMN4-F1
#
_entry.id   AF-A0A2M7LMN4-F1
#
_cell.length_a   1.000
_cell.length_b   1.000
_cell.length_c   1.000
_cell.angle_alpha   90.00
_cell.angle_beta   90.00
_cell.angle_gamma   90.00
#
_symmetry.space_group_name_H-M   'P 1'
#
loop_
_entity.id
_entity.type
_entity.pdbx_description
1 polymer ?
#
loop_
_entity_poly.entity_id
_entity_poly.type
_entity_poly.pdbx_seq_one_letter_code
_entity_poly.pdbx_strand_id
1 'polypeptide(L)'
;MHYCTKNKRAFTLMELMIVIAILGVLTTLMTGNFLTSIKRSRDAQRKNDLSTIQRALEMYYEDNKTYPIATGSPAGDVNFGGKFCHPDELPNLGCDIKTYMQKMPNDPNSGKTYFYSSTSTNNYAIYACLEISQTIVTAYTGAAGFCTPTSCKDKDGVAQRCIWAVSDSNSTP
;
A
#
# COMPACT_ATOMS: atom_id res chain seq x y z
N MET A 1 11.35 -7.93 70.61
CA MET A 1 10.81 -7.68 69.26
C MET A 1 11.98 -7.55 68.30
N HIS A 2 12.22 -8.53 67.43
CA HIS A 2 13.29 -8.49 66.43
C HIS A 2 12.71 -7.99 65.10
N TYR A 3 13.16 -6.83 64.61
CA TYR A 3 12.82 -6.32 63.28
C TYR A 3 13.78 -6.91 62.25
N CYS A 4 13.25 -7.73 61.33
CA CYS A 4 14.01 -8.21 60.18
C CYS A 4 13.99 -7.13 59.09
N THR A 5 15.07 -6.38 58.97
CA THR A 5 15.22 -5.36 57.92
C THR A 5 15.48 -6.04 56.59
N LYS A 6 14.48 -6.02 55.71
CA LYS A 6 14.62 -6.44 54.31
C LYS A 6 15.70 -5.59 53.64
N ASN A 7 16.82 -6.21 53.30
CA ASN A 7 17.94 -5.58 52.60
C ASN A 7 17.45 -5.06 51.23
N LYS A 8 17.11 -3.77 51.14
CA LYS A 8 16.76 -3.13 49.88
C LYS A 8 18.07 -2.91 49.11
N ARG A 9 18.34 -3.76 48.12
CA ARG A 9 19.45 -3.55 47.18
C ARG A 9 19.15 -2.27 46.39
N ALA A 10 19.92 -1.22 46.65
CA ALA A 10 19.93 -0.01 45.83
C ALA A 10 20.85 -0.24 44.62
N PHE A 11 20.37 0.12 43.42
CA PHE A 11 21.19 0.10 42.20
C PHE A 11 22.39 1.04 42.37
N THR A 12 23.57 0.61 41.94
CA THR A 12 24.77 1.46 41.98
C THR A 12 24.77 2.42 40.79
N LEU A 13 25.33 3.63 40.98
CA LEU A 13 25.44 4.62 39.89
C LEU A 13 26.28 4.09 38.71
N MET A 14 27.30 3.27 39.00
CA MET A 14 28.15 2.61 37.99
C MET A 14 27.35 1.61 37.15
N GLU A 15 26.46 0.86 37.77
CA GLU A 15 25.64 -0.15 37.08
C GLU A 15 24.65 0.53 36.12
N LEU A 16 24.06 1.66 36.51
CA LEU A 16 23.26 2.46 35.59
C LEU A 16 24.11 3.10 34.47
N MET A 17 25.33 3.55 34.78
CA MET A 17 26.23 4.16 33.81
C MET A 17 26.69 3.17 32.72
N ILE A 18 27.02 1.94 33.10
CA ILE A 18 27.39 0.88 32.14
C ILE A 18 26.19 0.53 31.25
N VAL A 19 24.98 0.48 31.82
CA VAL A 19 23.76 0.20 31.05
C VAL A 19 23.51 1.26 29.98
N ILE A 20 23.56 2.55 30.33
CA ILE A 20 23.35 3.61 29.33
C ILE A 20 24.48 3.65 28.28
N ALA A 21 25.71 3.29 28.65
CA ALA A 21 26.82 3.18 27.71
C ALA A 21 26.60 2.05 26.69
N ILE A 22 26.17 0.86 27.15
CA ILE A 22 25.84 -0.28 26.27
C ILE A 22 24.62 0.05 25.39
N LEU A 23 23.57 0.68 25.95
CA LEU A 23 22.41 1.12 25.17
C LEU A 23 22.81 2.14 24.09
N GLY A 24 23.71 3.08 24.40
CA GLY A 24 24.24 4.03 23.43
C GLY A 24 24.91 3.33 22.23
N VAL A 25 25.76 2.34 22.49
CA VAL A 25 26.43 1.56 21.42
C VAL A 25 25.44 0.71 20.62
N LEU A 26 24.46 0.08 21.26
CA LEU A 26 23.47 -0.73 20.55
C LEU A 26 22.55 0.11 19.64
N THR A 27 22.17 1.31 20.07
CA THR A 27 21.26 2.17 19.30
C THR A 27 21.85 2.65 17.97
N THR A 28 23.18 2.88 17.90
CA THR A 28 23.84 3.33 16.67
C THR A 28 23.94 2.23 15.60
N LEU A 29 24.03 0.96 16.01
CA LEU A 29 24.10 -0.18 15.09
C LEU A 29 22.75 -0.51 14.44
N MET A 30 21.64 -0.16 15.08
CA MET A 30 20.29 -0.55 14.62
C MET A 30 19.71 0.37 13.54
N THR A 31 20.22 1.59 13.38
CA THR A 31 19.51 2.66 12.66
C THR A 31 19.42 2.44 11.14
N GLY A 32 20.45 1.85 10.52
CA GLY A 32 20.51 1.67 9.06
C GLY A 32 19.53 0.64 8.50
N ASN A 33 19.41 -0.53 9.14
CA ASN A 33 18.54 -1.61 8.66
C ASN A 33 17.06 -1.38 8.97
N PHE A 34 16.77 -0.59 10.00
CA PHE A 34 15.41 -0.33 10.44
C PHE A 34 14.59 0.43 9.38
N LEU A 35 15.16 1.49 8.78
CA LEU A 35 14.47 2.28 7.75
C LEU A 35 14.13 1.44 6.50
N THR A 36 15.05 0.58 6.08
CA THR A 36 14.82 -0.35 4.96
C THR A 36 13.75 -1.37 5.30
N SER A 37 13.71 -1.87 6.53
CA SER A 37 12.66 -2.80 6.99
C SER A 37 11.27 -2.16 6.91
N ILE A 38 11.13 -0.91 7.35
CA ILE A 38 9.85 -0.19 7.24
C ILE A 38 9.45 -0.01 5.77
N LYS A 39 10.38 0.35 4.88
CA LYS A 39 10.10 0.45 3.44
C LYS A 39 9.62 -0.88 2.87
N ARG A 40 10.26 -2.01 3.22
CA ARG A 40 9.82 -3.37 2.82
C ARG A 40 8.42 -3.69 3.34
N SER A 41 8.12 -3.34 4.59
CA SER A 41 6.81 -3.54 5.18
C SER A 41 5.72 -2.77 4.43
N ARG A 42 5.96 -1.50 4.08
CA ARG A 42 5.04 -0.71 3.25
C ARG A 42 4.90 -1.29 1.84
N ASP A 43 5.98 -1.75 1.22
CA ASP A 43 5.91 -2.39 -0.09
C ASP A 43 5.11 -3.70 -0.07
N ALA A 44 5.25 -4.50 0.99
CA ALA A 44 4.43 -5.69 1.20
C ALA A 44 2.95 -5.33 1.37
N GLN A 45 2.66 -4.26 2.12
CA GLN A 45 1.31 -3.72 2.26
C GLN A 45 0.74 -3.30 0.91
N ARG A 46 1.49 -2.55 0.09
CA ARG A 46 1.06 -2.15 -1.27
C ARG A 46 0.69 -3.34 -2.14
N LYS A 47 1.52 -4.38 -2.15
CA LYS A 47 1.24 -5.60 -2.91
C LYS A 47 -0.06 -6.27 -2.45
N ASN A 48 -0.27 -6.37 -1.14
CA ASN A 48 -1.49 -6.94 -0.57
C ASN A 48 -2.73 -6.08 -0.86
N ASP A 49 -2.60 -4.75 -0.79
CA ASP A 49 -3.66 -3.81 -1.11
C ASP A 49 -4.11 -4.00 -2.56
N LEU A 50 -3.16 -4.06 -3.52
CA LEU A 50 -3.48 -4.31 -4.93
C LEU A 50 -4.21 -5.64 -5.14
N SER A 51 -3.75 -6.72 -4.50
CA SER A 51 -4.43 -8.03 -4.58
C SER A 51 -5.84 -8.01 -3.99
N THR A 52 -6.05 -7.20 -2.95
CA THR A 52 -7.39 -7.06 -2.33
C THR A 52 -8.31 -6.24 -3.23
N ILE A 53 -7.80 -5.18 -3.86
CA ILE A 53 -8.54 -4.38 -4.84
C ILE A 53 -8.89 -5.22 -6.07
N GLN A 54 -7.95 -6.01 -6.59
CA GLN A 54 -8.19 -6.95 -7.70
C GLN A 54 -9.40 -7.85 -7.42
N ARG A 55 -9.46 -8.47 -6.25
CA ARG A 55 -10.61 -9.32 -5.87
C ARG A 55 -11.93 -8.56 -5.86
N ALA A 56 -11.92 -7.31 -5.40
CA ALA A 56 -13.12 -6.48 -5.42
C ALA A 56 -13.55 -6.11 -6.85
N LEU A 57 -12.59 -5.81 -7.73
CA LEU A 57 -12.84 -5.57 -9.15
C LEU A 57 -13.38 -6.82 -9.86
N GLU A 58 -12.88 -8.01 -9.52
CA GLU A 58 -13.41 -9.28 -10.02
C GLU A 58 -14.85 -9.51 -9.56
N MET A 59 -15.17 -9.28 -8.27
CA MET A 59 -16.55 -9.36 -7.79
C MET A 59 -17.48 -8.34 -8.49
N TYR A 60 -16.98 -7.14 -8.77
CA TYR A 60 -17.73 -6.13 -9.52
C TYR A 60 -18.03 -6.62 -10.95
N TYR A 61 -17.03 -7.16 -11.63
CA TYR A 61 -17.19 -7.70 -12.97
C TYR A 61 -18.18 -8.87 -13.02
N GLU A 62 -18.21 -9.71 -11.99
CA GLU A 62 -19.17 -10.81 -11.93
C GLU A 62 -20.63 -10.34 -11.94
N ASP A 63 -20.93 -9.21 -11.32
CA ASP A 63 -22.29 -8.66 -11.31
C ASP A 63 -22.57 -7.78 -12.54
N ASN A 64 -21.63 -6.90 -12.91
CA ASN A 64 -21.85 -5.84 -13.89
C ASN A 64 -21.39 -6.21 -15.31
N LYS A 65 -20.70 -7.35 -15.45
CA LYS A 65 -20.07 -7.83 -16.70
C LYS A 65 -19.15 -6.82 -17.39
N THR A 66 -18.69 -5.84 -16.62
CA THR A 66 -17.81 -4.74 -17.04
C THR A 66 -16.96 -4.34 -15.83
N TYR A 67 -15.80 -3.75 -16.08
CA TYR A 67 -14.97 -3.07 -15.10
C TYR A 67 -15.28 -1.57 -15.09
N PRO A 68 -15.02 -0.90 -13.95
CA PRO A 68 -15.02 0.56 -13.84
C PRO A 68 -14.29 1.25 -15.00
N ILE A 69 -14.94 2.18 -15.68
CA ILE A 69 -14.22 3.16 -16.50
C ILE A 69 -14.04 4.38 -15.61
N ALA A 70 -12.81 4.89 -15.50
CA ALA A 70 -12.51 6.12 -14.79
C ALA A 70 -13.26 7.30 -15.43
N THR A 71 -14.51 7.55 -15.00
CA THR A 71 -15.42 8.53 -15.62
C THR A 71 -15.79 9.69 -14.71
N GLY A 72 -15.32 9.69 -13.46
CA GLY A 72 -15.56 10.76 -12.49
C GLY A 72 -16.91 10.65 -11.77
N SER A 73 -17.63 9.54 -11.90
CA SER A 73 -18.85 9.24 -11.16
C SER A 73 -18.55 8.45 -9.87
N PRO A 74 -19.02 8.85 -8.67
CA PRO A 74 -18.71 8.17 -7.42
C PRO A 74 -19.09 6.68 -7.37
N ALA A 75 -20.08 6.29 -8.19
CA ALA A 75 -20.60 4.94 -8.26
C ALA A 75 -19.93 4.20 -9.42
N GLY A 76 -19.30 3.06 -9.14
CA GLY A 76 -18.48 2.36 -10.11
C GLY A 76 -17.07 2.92 -10.30
N ASP A 77 -16.72 4.15 -9.89
CA ASP A 77 -15.33 4.61 -9.95
C ASP A 77 -14.44 3.99 -8.86
N VAL A 78 -13.19 3.77 -9.23
CA VAL A 78 -12.09 3.45 -8.31
C VAL A 78 -11.70 4.68 -7.46
N ASN A 79 -12.36 4.83 -6.32
CA ASN A 79 -12.09 5.91 -5.36
C ASN A 79 -11.21 5.41 -4.20
N PHE A 80 -9.89 5.63 -4.30
CA PHE A 80 -8.97 5.29 -3.21
C PHE A 80 -9.32 6.04 -1.93
N GLY A 81 -9.47 5.30 -0.82
CA GLY A 81 -9.91 5.85 0.47
C GLY A 81 -11.43 5.92 0.63
N GLY A 82 -12.18 5.81 -0.46
CA GLY A 82 -13.64 5.73 -0.49
C GLY A 82 -14.17 4.29 -0.55
N LYS A 83 -15.51 4.17 -0.60
CA LYS A 83 -16.19 2.89 -0.83
C LYS A 83 -16.11 2.51 -2.31
N PHE A 84 -16.06 1.23 -2.59
CA PHE A 84 -16.25 0.67 -3.93
C PHE A 84 -17.50 -0.21 -3.93
N CYS A 85 -18.47 0.16 -4.75
CA CYS A 85 -19.81 -0.39 -4.73
C CYS A 85 -20.40 -0.39 -6.14
N HIS A 86 -21.54 -1.07 -6.29
CA HIS A 86 -22.30 -1.14 -7.53
C HIS A 86 -22.65 0.27 -8.03
N PRO A 87 -22.62 0.53 -9.36
CA PRO A 87 -23.08 1.79 -9.92
C PRO A 87 -24.60 1.81 -9.79
N ASP A 88 -25.13 2.45 -8.76
CA ASP A 88 -26.58 2.60 -8.64
C ASP A 88 -27.04 3.58 -9.73
N GLU A 89 -27.85 3.10 -10.68
CA GLU A 89 -28.46 3.91 -11.75
C GLU A 89 -29.45 4.97 -11.21
N LEU A 90 -29.61 5.05 -9.89
CA LEU A 90 -30.49 5.97 -9.19
C LEU A 90 -29.66 7.01 -8.41
N PRO A 91 -29.78 8.32 -8.72
CA PRO A 91 -28.87 9.37 -8.24
C PRO A 91 -28.75 9.57 -6.71
N ASN A 92 -29.52 8.83 -5.89
CA ASN A 92 -29.60 9.01 -4.44
C ASN A 92 -29.41 7.72 -3.61
N LEU A 93 -29.13 6.56 -4.22
CA LEU A 93 -28.97 5.27 -3.50
C LEU A 93 -27.53 4.96 -3.06
N GLY A 94 -26.54 5.68 -3.59
CA GLY A 94 -25.16 5.57 -3.10
C GLY A 94 -24.57 4.17 -3.27
N CYS A 95 -24.25 3.51 -2.16
CA CYS A 95 -23.67 2.15 -2.12
C CYS A 95 -24.60 1.14 -1.42
N ASP A 96 -25.91 1.35 -1.49
CA ASP A 96 -26.88 0.60 -0.67
C ASP A 96 -27.24 -0.78 -1.25
N ILE A 97 -27.10 -0.98 -2.57
CA ILE A 97 -27.43 -2.28 -3.21
C ILE A 97 -26.35 -3.32 -2.92
N LYS A 98 -25.09 -3.01 -3.23
CA LYS A 98 -23.98 -3.93 -3.02
C LYS A 98 -22.65 -3.18 -2.90
N THR A 99 -21.95 -3.45 -1.80
CA THR A 99 -20.59 -2.93 -1.58
C THR A 99 -19.57 -4.04 -1.80
N TYR A 100 -18.65 -3.83 -2.76
CA TYR A 100 -17.55 -4.76 -3.05
C TYR A 100 -16.35 -4.54 -2.12
N MET A 101 -16.17 -3.29 -1.67
CA MET A 101 -15.14 -2.93 -0.70
C MET A 101 -15.56 -1.70 0.11
N GLN A 102 -15.56 -1.83 1.44
CA GLN A 102 -15.98 -0.74 2.35
C GLN A 102 -15.02 0.45 2.33
N LYS A 103 -13.74 0.19 2.06
CA LYS A 103 -12.72 1.22 1.94
C LYS A 103 -11.62 0.71 1.02
N MET A 104 -11.47 1.34 -0.14
CA MET A 104 -10.28 1.12 -0.95
C MET A 104 -9.05 1.60 -0.18
N PRO A 105 -8.00 0.77 -0.06
CA PRO A 105 -6.77 1.17 0.60
C PRO A 105 -6.17 2.42 -0.04
N ASN A 106 -5.61 3.29 0.80
CA ASN A 106 -4.72 4.35 0.34
C ASN A 106 -3.29 3.83 0.44
N ASP A 107 -2.40 4.35 -0.41
CA ASP A 107 -0.98 4.07 -0.26
C ASP A 107 -0.55 4.47 1.16
N PRO A 108 0.24 3.63 1.86
CA PRO A 108 0.69 3.91 3.23
C PRO A 108 1.59 5.15 3.33
N ASN A 109 2.00 5.74 2.21
CA ASN A 109 2.76 6.98 2.13
C ASN A 109 2.00 8.01 1.27
N SER A 110 1.53 9.09 1.90
CA SER A 110 0.73 10.15 1.28
C SER A 110 1.31 10.80 0.00
N GLY A 111 2.62 10.67 -0.25
CA GLY A 111 3.28 11.17 -1.47
C GLY A 111 3.33 10.18 -2.65
N LYS A 112 2.90 8.94 -2.45
CA LYS A 112 2.76 7.93 -3.51
C LYS A 112 1.28 7.55 -3.60
N THR A 113 0.76 7.35 -4.79
CA THR A 113 -0.65 6.97 -4.98
C THR A 113 -0.72 5.65 -5.74
N TYR A 114 -1.77 4.88 -5.49
CA TYR A 114 -2.16 3.80 -6.39
C TYR A 114 -2.76 4.39 -7.66
N PHE A 115 -2.55 3.71 -8.77
CA PHE A 115 -3.08 4.15 -10.05
C PHE A 115 -3.87 3.03 -10.67
N TYR A 116 -5.06 3.38 -11.12
CA TYR A 116 -5.93 2.51 -11.89
C TYR A 116 -6.08 3.08 -13.28
N SER A 117 -6.07 2.21 -14.28
CA SER A 117 -6.38 2.61 -15.64
C SER A 117 -7.02 1.47 -16.40
N SER A 118 -7.98 1.83 -17.24
CA SER A 118 -8.80 0.94 -18.06
C SER A 118 -8.80 1.50 -19.47
N THR A 119 -8.57 0.67 -20.49
CA THR A 119 -8.69 1.11 -21.90
C THR A 119 -10.03 0.75 -22.51
N SER A 120 -10.79 -0.14 -21.87
CA SER A 120 -12.13 -0.58 -22.26
C SER A 120 -12.90 -1.02 -21.01
N THR A 121 -14.17 -1.40 -21.17
CA THR A 121 -14.99 -1.98 -20.09
C THR A 121 -14.53 -3.37 -19.66
N ASN A 122 -13.65 -4.04 -20.41
CA ASN A 122 -13.31 -5.44 -20.16
C ASN A 122 -11.86 -5.63 -19.74
N ASN A 123 -11.11 -4.53 -19.54
CA ASN A 123 -9.74 -4.63 -19.11
C ASN A 123 -9.37 -3.51 -18.14
N TYR A 124 -8.48 -3.83 -17.21
CA TYR A 124 -7.92 -2.85 -16.30
C TYR A 124 -6.51 -3.25 -15.86
N ALA A 125 -5.75 -2.26 -15.44
CA ALA A 125 -4.56 -2.48 -14.65
C ALA A 125 -4.55 -1.53 -13.44
N ILE A 126 -4.09 -2.05 -12.32
CA ILE A 126 -3.80 -1.27 -11.12
C ILE A 126 -2.34 -1.48 -10.72
N TYR A 127 -1.64 -0.40 -10.40
CA TYR A 127 -0.21 -0.45 -10.08
C TYR A 127 0.16 0.47 -8.92
N ALA A 128 1.30 0.12 -8.30
CA ALA A 128 1.85 0.83 -7.14
C ALA A 128 3.35 1.12 -7.33
N CYS A 129 3.77 2.27 -6.79
CA CYS A 129 5.16 2.70 -6.82
C CYS A 129 5.90 2.20 -5.56
N LEU A 130 6.59 1.07 -5.65
CA LEU A 130 7.35 0.54 -4.51
C LEU A 130 8.50 1.48 -4.10
N GLU A 131 8.85 1.47 -2.82
CA GLU A 131 9.93 2.30 -2.25
C GLU A 131 11.30 1.67 -2.36
N ILE A 132 11.35 0.34 -2.43
CA ILE A 132 12.57 -0.40 -2.70
C ILE A 132 12.50 -0.91 -4.13
N SER A 133 13.49 -0.51 -4.92
CA SER A 133 13.73 -1.10 -6.23
C SER A 133 14.06 -2.57 -6.06
N GLN A 134 13.07 -3.45 -6.25
CA GLN A 134 13.37 -4.82 -6.61
C GLN A 134 13.78 -4.83 -8.09
N THR A 135 14.60 -5.81 -8.46
CA THR A 135 15.01 -6.07 -9.85
C THR A 135 13.82 -5.81 -10.77
N ILE A 136 14.01 -4.91 -11.73
CA ILE A 136 13.03 -4.54 -12.75
C ILE A 136 12.27 -5.80 -13.13
N VAL A 137 10.96 -5.84 -12.88
CA VAL A 137 10.14 -6.91 -13.44
C VAL A 137 10.31 -6.76 -14.95
N THR A 138 11.03 -7.69 -15.56
CA THR A 138 11.41 -7.66 -16.98
C THR A 138 10.18 -7.73 -17.91
N ALA A 139 8.97 -7.82 -17.36
CA ALA A 139 7.72 -7.93 -18.08
C ALA A 139 7.16 -6.58 -18.60
N TYR A 140 7.75 -5.43 -18.28
CA TYR A 140 7.22 -4.14 -18.73
C TYR A 140 8.11 -3.46 -19.75
N THR A 141 8.21 -4.08 -20.92
CA THR A 141 8.78 -3.47 -22.14
C THR A 141 7.83 -3.73 -23.31
N GLY A 142 6.58 -3.30 -23.17
CA GLY A 142 5.58 -3.32 -24.23
C GLY A 142 4.94 -1.94 -24.33
N ALA A 143 4.87 -1.40 -25.54
CA ALA A 143 4.41 -0.06 -25.84
C ALA A 143 2.99 0.23 -25.30
N ALA A 144 2.81 1.41 -24.70
CA ALA A 144 1.54 2.02 -24.26
C ALA A 144 0.60 1.14 -23.41
N GLY A 145 0.36 1.52 -22.15
CA GLY A 145 -0.73 0.92 -21.39
C GLY A 145 -0.94 1.59 -20.05
N PHE A 146 -0.19 1.18 -19.03
CA PHE A 146 -0.63 1.45 -17.67
C PHE A 146 0.43 2.10 -16.78
N CYS A 147 1.69 1.61 -16.77
CA CYS A 147 2.77 2.26 -16.03
C CYS A 147 3.74 3.02 -16.96
N THR A 148 3.80 4.35 -16.83
CA THR A 148 4.86 5.15 -17.45
C THR A 148 5.91 5.56 -16.40
N PRO A 149 7.18 5.79 -16.77
CA PRO A 149 8.17 6.35 -15.85
C PRO A 149 7.70 7.66 -15.19
N THR A 150 6.83 8.42 -15.87
CA THR A 150 6.24 9.65 -15.35
C THR A 150 5.17 9.44 -14.29
N SER A 151 4.57 8.25 -14.19
CA SER A 151 3.50 7.93 -13.23
C SER A 151 4.03 7.70 -11.81
N CYS A 152 5.26 7.16 -11.67
CA CYS A 152 5.91 7.01 -10.38
C CYS A 152 6.97 8.09 -10.23
N LYS A 153 6.82 8.99 -9.25
CA LYS A 153 7.86 9.95 -8.89
C LYS A 153 8.36 9.69 -7.47
N ASP A 154 9.64 9.92 -7.24
CA ASP A 154 10.14 10.01 -5.87
C ASP A 154 9.82 11.39 -5.25
N LYS A 155 10.31 11.62 -4.03
CA LYS A 155 10.06 12.86 -3.28
C LYS A 155 10.66 14.09 -3.95
N ASP A 156 11.65 13.89 -4.81
CA ASP A 156 12.35 14.95 -5.54
C ASP A 156 11.74 15.16 -6.94
N GLY A 157 10.64 14.45 -7.25
CA GLY A 157 9.93 14.57 -8.52
C GLY A 157 10.57 13.80 -9.67
N VAL A 158 11.59 12.97 -9.40
CA VAL A 158 12.28 12.18 -10.42
C VAL A 158 11.44 10.97 -10.79
N ALA A 159 11.26 10.76 -12.09
CA ALA A 159 10.57 9.61 -12.67
C ALA A 159 11.25 8.29 -12.28
N GLN A 160 10.48 7.40 -11.66
CA GLN A 160 10.86 6.05 -11.26
C GLN A 160 10.04 5.04 -12.07
N ARG A 161 10.57 3.83 -12.25
CA ARG A 161 9.80 2.74 -12.88
C ARG A 161 8.78 2.21 -11.88
N CYS A 162 7.52 1.97 -12.29
CA CYS A 162 6.62 1.19 -11.43
C CYS A 162 7.12 -0.25 -11.37
N ILE A 163 7.00 -0.85 -10.18
CA ILE A 163 7.70 -2.10 -9.85
C ILE A 163 6.71 -3.24 -9.65
N TRP A 164 5.42 -2.92 -9.47
CA TRP A 164 4.37 -3.92 -9.25
C TRP A 164 3.03 -3.45 -9.82
N ALA A 165 2.39 -4.33 -10.58
CA ALA A 165 1.07 -4.14 -11.16
C ALA A 165 0.29 -5.45 -11.11
N VAL A 166 -1.03 -5.34 -11.08
CA VAL A 166 -1.97 -6.45 -11.27
C VAL A 166 -3.06 -5.99 -12.23
N SER A 167 -3.63 -6.92 -12.98
CA SER A 167 -4.64 -6.65 -14.01
C SER A 167 -5.72 -7.73 -13.99
N ASP A 168 -6.71 -7.55 -14.85
CA ASP A 168 -7.68 -8.60 -15.14
C ASP A 168 -7.02 -9.87 -15.71
N SER A 169 -7.76 -10.98 -15.67
CA SER A 169 -7.28 -12.29 -16.15
C SER A 169 -7.07 -12.37 -17.67
N ASN A 170 -7.60 -11.42 -18.44
CA ASN A 170 -7.57 -11.41 -19.89
C ASN A 170 -6.56 -10.39 -20.46
N SER A 171 -6.01 -9.50 -19.63
CA SER A 171 -4.90 -8.63 -19.96
C SER A 171 -3.68 -9.01 -19.12
N THR A 172 -2.53 -9.22 -19.76
CA THR A 172 -1.27 -9.27 -19.02
C THR A 172 -1.02 -7.87 -18.47
N PRO A 173 -0.75 -7.73 -17.16
CA PRO A 173 -0.67 -6.41 -16.55
C PRO A 173 0.42 -5.60 -17.22
#